data_AF-A0A2D3W248-F1
#
_entry.id   AF-A0A2D3W248-F1
#
_cell.length_a   1.000
_cell.length_b   1.000
_cell.length_c   1.000
_cell.angle_alpha   90.00
_cell.angle_beta   90.00
_cell.angle_gamma   90.00
#
_symmetry.space_group_name_H-M   'P 1'
#
loop_
_entity.id
_entity.type
_entity.pdbx_description
1 polymer ?
#
loop_
_entity_poly.entity_id
_entity_poly.type
_entity_poly.pdbx_seq_one_letter_code
_entity_poly.pdbx_strand_id
1 'polypeptide(L)'
;MANVFLTTDEEDYVVANLGDNFYGSMGAEGIFINQNVAGIIVDSNTESVALTNAITDYSFQQNGNVLSIYTADGTTLITRMAIGDNGSTLIMDGVSHAVVMDATQIHPMSIAGKTVAVSTLTTGVDNLTGTTGADTFNATYGDGDPDSYTLETADVLNGGAGIDTLNVTTAQEASNPSDALWAHTTNFEKIAFNSIGNGAQTVTTGANFGTAFATGADLSVQTLLGAITVDMSGYTQTTTVNTTTIGAGAQTVTTGTGAAVVNATTLTDGAQTISGVNLNTVNAVVHGAGAQTITSTSTSNVTVIADAFNGAQTITTGAGNDTVTTTSAAGTINVITTGAGNDVIVASLGSDTITGGFGVDIMTGGGGTNTFNIGAGDTGLTLATADIIPSTNN
;
A
#
# COMPACT_ATOMS: atom_id res chain seq x y z
N MET A 1 -19.72 -10.21 -36.64
CA MET A 1 -18.29 -10.54 -36.42
C MET A 1 -17.60 -10.73 -37.75
N ALA A 2 -17.55 -9.65 -38.53
CA ALA A 2 -16.56 -9.45 -39.57
C ALA A 2 -15.34 -8.73 -38.95
N ASN A 3 -14.16 -8.95 -39.53
CA ASN A 3 -12.99 -8.13 -39.27
C ASN A 3 -12.91 -7.07 -40.38
N VAL A 4 -12.92 -5.81 -40.00
CA VAL A 4 -12.85 -4.66 -40.91
C VAL A 4 -11.52 -3.95 -40.68
N PHE A 5 -10.76 -3.75 -41.76
CA PHE A 5 -9.45 -3.08 -41.72
C PHE A 5 -9.60 -1.72 -42.39
N LEU A 6 -9.35 -0.66 -41.63
CA LEU A 6 -9.41 0.71 -42.10
C LEU A 6 -8.09 1.06 -42.81
N THR A 7 -8.14 1.94 -43.80
CA THR A 7 -6.96 2.41 -44.54
C THR A 7 -6.81 3.91 -44.36
N THR A 8 -5.59 4.42 -44.53
CA THR A 8 -5.11 5.78 -44.18
C THR A 8 -5.84 6.98 -44.80
N ASP A 9 -6.97 6.81 -45.50
CA ASP A 9 -7.71 7.85 -46.20
C ASP A 9 -9.25 7.71 -46.08
N GLU A 10 -9.78 6.85 -45.20
CA GLU A 10 -11.23 6.77 -44.92
C GLU A 10 -11.61 7.61 -43.69
N GLU A 11 -12.18 8.80 -43.92
CA GLU A 11 -12.68 9.69 -42.86
C GLU A 11 -14.02 9.20 -42.27
N ASP A 12 -14.00 8.10 -41.53
CA ASP A 12 -15.10 7.56 -40.72
C ASP A 12 -15.90 6.38 -41.32
N TYR A 13 -15.80 5.22 -40.67
CA TYR A 13 -16.62 4.04 -41.01
C TYR A 13 -17.90 3.98 -40.17
N VAL A 14 -19.06 3.89 -40.84
CA VAL A 14 -20.35 3.72 -40.17
C VAL A 14 -20.64 2.24 -39.89
N VAL A 15 -20.69 1.87 -38.60
CA VAL A 15 -20.97 0.50 -38.17
C VAL A 15 -22.46 0.21 -38.21
N ALA A 16 -22.84 -0.83 -38.97
CA ALA A 16 -24.23 -1.25 -39.13
C ALA A 16 -24.52 -2.66 -38.55
N ASN A 17 -23.51 -3.47 -38.24
CA ASN A 17 -23.67 -4.85 -37.78
C ASN A 17 -23.18 -5.04 -36.34
N LEU A 18 -23.82 -5.99 -35.63
CA LEU A 18 -23.47 -6.37 -34.27
C LEU A 18 -22.18 -7.22 -34.24
N GLY A 19 -21.30 -6.90 -33.29
CA GLY A 19 -20.12 -7.71 -32.97
C GLY A 19 -18.96 -7.64 -33.97
N ASP A 20 -18.87 -6.61 -34.80
CA ASP A 20 -17.74 -6.47 -35.74
C ASP A 20 -16.47 -5.98 -35.03
N ASN A 21 -15.31 -6.41 -35.53
CA ASN A 21 -13.99 -6.00 -35.05
C ASN A 21 -13.37 -5.04 -36.05
N PHE A 22 -12.81 -3.95 -35.58
CA PHE A 22 -12.20 -2.92 -36.39
C PHE A 22 -10.73 -2.75 -36.04
N TYR A 23 -9.91 -2.65 -37.08
CA TYR A 23 -8.48 -2.50 -36.99
C TYR A 23 -8.04 -1.28 -37.81
N GLY A 24 -7.47 -0.29 -37.13
CA GLY A 24 -6.94 0.92 -37.74
C GLY A 24 -5.56 0.70 -38.38
N SER A 25 -5.08 1.72 -39.08
CA SER A 25 -3.78 1.77 -39.74
C SER A 25 -2.93 2.92 -39.16
N MET A 26 -1.94 3.45 -39.88
CA MET A 26 -1.23 4.66 -39.43
C MET A 26 -1.88 5.88 -40.09
N GLY A 27 -2.83 6.54 -39.42
CA GLY A 27 -3.54 7.68 -40.00
C GLY A 27 -4.54 8.34 -39.04
N ALA A 28 -5.68 8.78 -39.57
CA ALA A 28 -6.75 9.42 -38.81
C ALA A 28 -8.04 8.64 -39.07
N GLU A 29 -8.19 7.51 -38.40
CA GLU A 29 -9.28 6.58 -38.60
C GLU A 29 -10.38 6.77 -37.54
N GLY A 30 -11.62 6.96 -38.00
CA GLY A 30 -12.78 7.09 -37.15
C GLY A 30 -13.80 5.99 -37.36
N ILE A 31 -14.54 5.67 -36.29
CA ILE A 31 -15.65 4.71 -36.33
C ILE A 31 -16.88 5.35 -35.73
N PHE A 32 -17.98 5.33 -36.47
CA PHE A 32 -19.28 5.79 -36.02
C PHE A 32 -20.22 4.62 -35.72
N ILE A 33 -20.59 4.45 -34.46
CA ILE A 33 -21.45 3.36 -33.99
C ILE A 33 -22.89 3.89 -33.88
N ASN A 34 -23.78 3.31 -34.70
CA ASN A 34 -25.20 3.63 -34.71
C ASN A 34 -25.93 3.19 -33.42
N GLN A 35 -27.10 3.78 -33.19
CA GLN A 35 -28.00 3.34 -32.13
C GLN A 35 -28.32 1.83 -32.24
N ASN A 36 -28.30 1.15 -31.09
CA ASN A 36 -28.56 -0.29 -30.95
C ASN A 36 -27.49 -1.22 -31.54
N VAL A 37 -26.33 -0.69 -31.94
CA VAL A 37 -25.15 -1.50 -32.28
C VAL A 37 -24.33 -1.75 -31.01
N ALA A 38 -23.90 -3.00 -30.81
CA ALA A 38 -23.24 -3.46 -29.60
C ALA A 38 -22.22 -4.56 -29.90
N GLY A 39 -21.34 -4.82 -28.92
CA GLY A 39 -20.28 -5.83 -29.00
C GLY A 39 -19.13 -5.46 -29.94
N ILE A 40 -18.93 -4.18 -30.25
CA ILE A 40 -17.90 -3.74 -31.20
C ILE A 40 -16.53 -3.74 -30.53
N ILE A 41 -15.52 -4.32 -31.17
CA ILE A 41 -14.14 -4.29 -30.68
C ILE A 41 -13.32 -3.41 -31.61
N VAL A 42 -12.61 -2.45 -31.03
CA VAL A 42 -11.77 -1.48 -31.72
C VAL A 42 -10.34 -1.62 -31.21
N ASP A 43 -9.38 -1.69 -32.12
CA ASP A 43 -7.96 -1.77 -31.78
C ASP A 43 -7.36 -0.40 -31.37
N SER A 44 -6.07 -0.41 -31.02
CA SER A 44 -5.35 0.77 -30.51
C SER A 44 -4.97 1.77 -31.60
N ASN A 45 -5.10 1.42 -32.87
CA ASN A 45 -4.70 2.26 -34.01
C ASN A 45 -5.91 2.98 -34.62
N THR A 46 -7.04 3.00 -33.91
CA THR A 46 -8.22 3.77 -34.32
C THR A 46 -8.27 5.05 -33.49
N GLU A 47 -8.21 6.19 -34.17
CA GLU A 47 -8.09 7.52 -33.55
C GLU A 47 -9.43 8.06 -33.04
N SER A 48 -10.59 7.60 -33.52
CA SER A 48 -11.86 8.03 -32.92
C SER A 48 -12.98 6.99 -32.93
N VAL A 49 -13.77 7.00 -31.85
CA VAL A 49 -15.00 6.23 -31.71
C VAL A 49 -16.13 7.20 -31.39
N ALA A 50 -17.20 7.17 -32.19
CA ALA A 50 -18.38 8.03 -32.02
C ALA A 50 -19.63 7.21 -31.69
N LEU A 51 -20.33 7.59 -30.62
CA LEU A 51 -21.57 7.01 -30.13
C LEU A 51 -22.71 8.01 -30.29
N THR A 52 -23.90 7.50 -30.64
CA THR A 52 -25.02 8.37 -31.02
C THR A 52 -25.74 9.03 -29.85
N ASN A 53 -25.67 8.50 -28.62
CA ASN A 53 -26.47 9.00 -27.50
C ASN A 53 -25.66 9.87 -26.54
N ALA A 54 -26.37 10.50 -25.61
CA ALA A 54 -25.76 11.26 -24.53
C ALA A 54 -25.00 10.34 -23.58
N ILE A 55 -23.99 10.90 -22.93
CA ILE A 55 -23.15 10.16 -21.98
C ILE A 55 -23.92 9.50 -20.83
N THR A 56 -25.04 10.08 -20.41
CA THR A 56 -25.88 9.56 -19.33
C THR A 56 -26.49 8.20 -19.65
N ASP A 57 -26.51 7.81 -20.93
CA ASP A 57 -27.06 6.55 -21.40
C ASP A 57 -26.03 5.41 -21.38
N TYR A 58 -24.83 5.68 -20.88
CA TYR A 58 -23.71 4.75 -20.84
C TYR A 58 -23.13 4.58 -19.44
N SER A 59 -22.50 3.44 -19.24
CA SER A 59 -21.60 3.19 -18.11
C SER A 59 -20.25 2.70 -18.62
N PHE A 60 -19.21 2.91 -17.83
CA PHE A 60 -17.83 2.78 -18.28
C PHE A 60 -17.04 1.91 -17.32
N GLN A 61 -16.26 0.99 -17.85
CA GLN A 61 -15.30 0.19 -17.09
C GLN A 61 -13.97 0.19 -17.83
N GLN A 62 -12.88 0.26 -17.09
CA GLN A 62 -11.54 0.16 -17.63
C GLN A 62 -10.85 -1.08 -17.08
N ASN A 63 -10.18 -1.81 -17.97
CA ASN A 63 -9.37 -2.97 -17.64
C ASN A 63 -8.05 -2.86 -18.43
N GLY A 64 -6.97 -2.45 -17.76
CA GLY A 64 -5.74 -1.97 -18.39
C GLY A 64 -5.99 -0.80 -19.35
N ASN A 65 -5.38 -0.86 -20.53
CA ASN A 65 -5.57 0.11 -21.61
C ASN A 65 -6.87 -0.08 -22.41
N VAL A 66 -7.86 -0.81 -21.92
CA VAL A 66 -9.13 -0.99 -22.66
C VAL A 66 -10.26 -0.29 -21.93
N LEU A 67 -10.87 0.70 -22.59
CA LEU A 67 -12.14 1.28 -22.17
C LEU A 67 -13.28 0.42 -22.72
N SER A 68 -14.09 -0.13 -21.81
CA SER A 68 -15.33 -0.84 -22.13
C SER A 68 -16.52 0.07 -21.83
N ILE A 69 -17.35 0.28 -22.85
CA ILE A 69 -18.55 1.13 -22.79
C ILE A 69 -19.76 0.21 -22.81
N TYR A 70 -20.63 0.35 -21.82
CA TYR A 70 -21.86 -0.43 -21.65
C TYR A 70 -23.09 0.48 -21.75
N THR A 71 -24.27 -0.14 -21.86
CA THR A 71 -25.55 0.51 -21.59
C THR A 71 -25.59 1.11 -20.17
N ALA A 72 -26.50 2.06 -19.93
CA ALA A 72 -26.64 2.76 -18.64
C ALA A 72 -26.82 1.83 -17.42
N ASP A 73 -27.41 0.64 -17.62
CA ASP A 73 -27.60 -0.38 -16.60
C ASP A 73 -26.37 -1.29 -16.37
N GLY A 74 -25.31 -1.10 -17.15
CA GLY A 74 -24.06 -1.86 -17.07
C GLY A 74 -24.12 -3.28 -17.62
N THR A 75 -25.21 -3.67 -18.30
CA THR A 75 -25.43 -5.08 -18.68
C THR A 75 -24.96 -5.43 -20.09
N THR A 76 -25.06 -4.50 -21.04
CA THR A 76 -24.79 -4.76 -22.46
C THR A 76 -23.56 -3.99 -22.91
N LEU A 77 -22.51 -4.73 -23.31
CA LEU A 77 -21.29 -4.14 -23.88
C LEU A 77 -21.58 -3.54 -25.26
N ILE A 78 -21.37 -2.24 -25.40
CA ILE A 78 -21.57 -1.50 -26.64
C ILE A 78 -20.31 -1.55 -27.48
N THR A 79 -19.19 -1.12 -26.89
CA THR A 79 -17.89 -1.16 -27.56
C THR A 79 -16.76 -1.31 -26.56
N ARG A 80 -15.65 -1.88 -27.03
CA ARG A 80 -14.35 -1.86 -26.38
C ARG A 80 -13.41 -1.12 -27.29
N MET A 81 -12.70 -0.15 -26.75
CA MET A 81 -11.62 0.52 -27.45
C MET A 81 -10.33 0.36 -26.65
N ALA A 82 -9.27 -0.05 -27.33
CA ALA A 82 -7.94 0.10 -26.79
C ALA A 82 -7.58 1.59 -26.79
N ILE A 83 -7.00 2.04 -25.69
CA ILE A 83 -6.54 3.39 -25.47
C ILE A 83 -5.04 3.36 -25.81
N GLY A 84 -4.64 4.06 -26.87
CA GLY A 84 -3.27 4.06 -27.38
C GLY A 84 -2.76 5.47 -27.68
N ASP A 85 -1.45 5.56 -27.86
CA ASP A 85 -0.66 6.79 -27.89
C ASP A 85 -1.19 7.84 -28.88
N ASN A 86 -1.58 9.00 -28.34
CA ASN A 86 -1.72 10.28 -29.02
C ASN A 86 -2.74 10.36 -30.19
N GLY A 87 -4.04 10.32 -29.87
CA GLY A 87 -5.09 10.68 -30.85
C GLY A 87 -6.48 10.13 -30.55
N SER A 88 -6.59 9.06 -29.76
CA SER A 88 -7.86 8.40 -29.45
C SER A 88 -8.89 9.36 -28.85
N THR A 89 -10.02 9.52 -29.53
CA THR A 89 -11.11 10.45 -29.16
C THR A 89 -12.43 9.69 -29.05
N LEU A 90 -13.19 9.92 -27.98
CA LEU A 90 -14.54 9.36 -27.83
C LEU A 90 -15.57 10.46 -28.00
N ILE A 91 -16.39 10.35 -29.05
CA ILE A 91 -17.44 11.32 -29.36
C ILE A 91 -18.78 10.77 -28.88
N MET A 92 -19.55 11.56 -28.15
CA MET A 92 -20.91 11.20 -27.73
C MET A 92 -21.84 12.37 -27.98
N ASP A 93 -22.97 12.11 -28.64
CA ASP A 93 -23.96 13.15 -29.01
C ASP A 93 -23.30 14.33 -29.77
N GLY A 94 -22.35 14.01 -30.66
CA GLY A 94 -21.60 15.00 -31.44
C GLY A 94 -20.62 15.87 -30.63
N VAL A 95 -20.50 15.64 -29.33
CA VAL A 95 -19.52 16.30 -28.46
C VAL A 95 -18.29 15.40 -28.34
N SER A 96 -17.14 15.93 -28.73
CA SER A 96 -15.86 15.27 -28.53
C SER A 96 -15.49 15.28 -27.05
N HIS A 97 -15.24 14.09 -26.51
CA HIS A 97 -14.68 13.89 -25.18
C HIS A 97 -13.27 13.35 -25.37
N ALA A 98 -12.31 14.10 -24.85
CA ALA A 98 -10.91 13.70 -24.86
C ALA A 98 -10.75 12.37 -24.09
N VAL A 99 -10.35 11.31 -24.78
CA VAL A 99 -9.80 10.08 -24.18
C VAL A 99 -8.28 10.19 -24.32
N VAL A 100 -7.71 11.18 -23.66
CA VAL A 100 -6.30 11.55 -23.87
C VAL A 100 -5.43 10.79 -22.88
N MET A 101 -4.54 9.94 -23.39
CA MET A 101 -3.26 9.65 -22.74
C MET A 101 -2.31 10.80 -23.08
N ASP A 102 -2.05 11.71 -22.15
CA ASP A 102 -1.08 12.80 -22.35
C ASP A 102 0.31 12.34 -21.90
N ALA A 103 1.30 12.35 -22.79
CA ALA A 103 2.69 12.06 -22.47
C ALA A 103 3.34 13.04 -21.47
N THR A 104 2.62 14.06 -20.96
CA THR A 104 3.14 15.07 -20.05
C THR A 104 2.30 15.43 -18.81
N GLN A 105 0.97 15.24 -18.76
CA GLN A 105 0.14 15.35 -17.53
C GLN A 105 -1.22 14.62 -17.64
N ILE A 106 -1.51 13.64 -16.76
CA ILE A 106 -2.70 12.79 -16.90
C ILE A 106 -3.66 12.93 -15.71
N HIS A 107 -4.92 13.26 -16.05
CA HIS A 107 -6.08 13.39 -15.16
C HIS A 107 -6.93 12.10 -15.17
N PRO A 108 -7.87 11.91 -14.20
CA PRO A 108 -8.88 10.84 -14.24
C PRO A 108 -9.51 10.71 -15.61
N MET A 109 -9.78 9.47 -16.07
CA MET A 109 -10.73 9.29 -17.16
C MET A 109 -12.13 9.63 -16.65
N SER A 110 -12.47 10.92 -16.68
CA SER A 110 -13.83 11.42 -16.55
C SER A 110 -14.34 11.59 -17.97
N ILE A 111 -15.23 10.71 -18.40
CA ILE A 111 -16.00 10.96 -19.61
C ILE A 111 -17.19 11.79 -19.13
N ALA A 112 -17.27 13.07 -19.55
CA ALA A 112 -18.29 14.08 -19.16
C ALA A 112 -18.94 13.90 -17.76
N GLY A 113 -18.11 13.79 -16.71
CA GLY A 113 -18.57 13.74 -15.32
C GLY A 113 -19.05 12.37 -14.81
N LYS A 114 -18.84 11.30 -15.57
CA LYS A 114 -19.06 9.90 -15.16
C LYS A 114 -17.74 9.22 -14.81
N THR A 115 -17.74 8.56 -13.66
CA THR A 115 -16.67 7.73 -13.09
C THR A 115 -16.49 6.44 -13.89
N VAL A 116 -15.27 6.14 -14.32
CA VAL A 116 -14.87 4.84 -14.89
C VAL A 116 -14.32 3.98 -13.76
N ALA A 117 -14.91 2.82 -13.50
CA ALA A 117 -14.38 1.88 -12.50
C ALA A 117 -13.16 1.15 -13.07
N VAL A 118 -12.02 1.21 -12.36
CA VAL A 118 -10.79 0.46 -12.68
C VAL A 118 -10.60 -0.63 -11.64
N SER A 119 -10.19 -1.85 -12.05
CA SER A 119 -9.91 -2.92 -11.09
C SER A 119 -8.60 -3.67 -11.31
N THR A 120 -7.99 -3.70 -12.49
CA THR A 120 -6.81 -4.58 -12.73
C THR A 120 -5.86 -4.02 -13.80
N LEU A 121 -4.56 -4.03 -13.51
CA LEU A 121 -3.45 -3.74 -14.42
C LEU A 121 -3.19 -4.92 -15.41
N THR A 122 -2.43 -4.66 -16.46
CA THR A 122 -2.03 -5.63 -17.50
C THR A 122 -0.52 -5.74 -17.62
N THR A 123 0.00 -6.74 -18.34
CA THR A 123 1.46 -6.94 -18.56
C THR A 123 2.03 -5.99 -19.63
N GLY A 124 1.47 -4.80 -19.73
CA GLY A 124 1.91 -3.79 -20.67
C GLY A 124 1.65 -2.43 -20.03
N VAL A 125 2.26 -1.40 -20.61
CA VAL A 125 2.26 -0.05 -20.03
C VAL A 125 0.84 0.43 -19.72
N ASP A 126 0.51 0.52 -18.45
CA ASP A 126 -0.79 0.97 -17.99
C ASP A 126 -0.78 2.47 -17.69
N ASN A 127 -1.89 3.14 -18.00
CA ASN A 127 -2.07 4.55 -17.68
C ASN A 127 -3.45 4.78 -17.08
N LEU A 128 -3.49 4.74 -15.76
CA LEU A 128 -4.71 4.63 -14.98
C LEU A 128 -4.79 5.77 -13.97
N THR A 129 -5.89 6.52 -13.99
CA THR A 129 -6.17 7.52 -12.96
C THR A 129 -7.53 7.27 -12.34
N GLY A 130 -7.54 7.18 -11.01
CA GLY A 130 -8.72 6.96 -10.19
C GLY A 130 -9.59 8.20 -10.12
N THR A 131 -10.63 8.13 -9.33
CA THR A 131 -11.79 9.00 -9.43
C THR A 131 -11.75 10.04 -8.32
N THR A 132 -12.92 10.47 -7.83
CA THR A 132 -13.02 11.30 -6.62
C THR A 132 -13.51 10.48 -5.41
N GLY A 133 -13.76 9.18 -5.63
CA GLY A 133 -14.17 8.22 -4.61
C GLY A 133 -12.98 7.39 -4.15
N ALA A 134 -13.23 6.34 -3.36
CA ALA A 134 -12.20 5.38 -2.99
C ALA A 134 -12.03 4.36 -4.13
N ASP A 135 -10.85 4.32 -4.75
CA ASP A 135 -10.54 3.44 -5.87
C ASP A 135 -9.58 2.32 -5.46
N THR A 136 -9.61 1.22 -6.22
CA THR A 136 -8.73 0.06 -5.97
C THR A 136 -8.14 -0.44 -7.28
N PHE A 137 -6.82 -0.43 -7.34
CA PHE A 137 -6.01 -0.89 -8.46
C PHE A 137 -5.39 -2.22 -8.06
N ASN A 138 -5.60 -3.29 -8.83
CA ASN A 138 -4.97 -4.58 -8.57
C ASN A 138 -3.87 -4.84 -9.61
N ALA A 139 -2.69 -5.20 -9.13
CA ALA A 139 -1.53 -5.50 -9.96
C ALA A 139 -0.84 -6.80 -9.50
N THR A 140 0.05 -7.33 -10.33
CA THR A 140 0.98 -8.40 -9.95
C THR A 140 2.43 -7.92 -10.07
N TYR A 141 3.31 -8.48 -9.24
CA TYR A 141 4.74 -8.15 -9.27
C TYR A 141 5.61 -9.37 -8.92
N GLY A 142 6.81 -9.45 -9.50
CA GLY A 142 7.83 -10.40 -9.11
C GLY A 142 9.17 -10.05 -9.74
N ASP A 143 10.26 -10.53 -9.15
CA ASP A 143 11.63 -10.33 -9.66
C ASP A 143 11.99 -11.33 -10.79
N GLY A 144 11.02 -12.18 -11.18
CA GLY A 144 11.12 -13.11 -12.30
C GLY A 144 11.10 -12.42 -13.67
N ASP A 145 10.51 -13.09 -14.66
CA ASP A 145 10.37 -12.53 -16.01
C ASP A 145 9.45 -11.29 -15.97
N PRO A 146 9.93 -10.07 -16.28
CA PRO A 146 9.14 -8.85 -16.16
C PRO A 146 7.87 -8.87 -17.03
N ASP A 147 7.90 -9.55 -18.18
CA ASP A 147 6.74 -9.67 -19.09
C ASP A 147 5.61 -10.56 -18.52
N SER A 148 5.82 -11.17 -17.35
CA SER A 148 4.82 -12.01 -16.66
C SER A 148 4.01 -11.25 -15.60
N TYR A 149 4.38 -10.00 -15.31
CA TYR A 149 3.79 -9.21 -14.23
C TYR A 149 3.14 -7.94 -14.76
N THR A 150 2.18 -7.41 -14.00
CA THR A 150 1.38 -6.27 -14.47
C THR A 150 1.77 -4.94 -13.86
N LEU A 151 2.70 -4.90 -12.89
CA LEU A 151 3.23 -3.65 -12.36
C LEU A 151 4.65 -3.45 -12.92
N GLU A 152 4.80 -2.46 -13.78
CA GLU A 152 6.00 -2.18 -14.54
C GLU A 152 6.46 -0.73 -14.33
N THR A 153 7.75 -0.45 -14.57
CA THR A 153 8.33 0.89 -14.39
C THR A 153 7.74 1.95 -15.33
N ALA A 154 7.08 1.51 -16.40
CA ALA A 154 6.45 2.39 -17.37
C ALA A 154 5.02 2.79 -16.98
N ASP A 155 4.41 2.13 -16.00
CA ASP A 155 3.03 2.37 -15.62
C ASP A 155 2.85 3.74 -14.99
N VAL A 156 1.83 4.47 -15.44
CA VAL A 156 1.41 5.76 -14.90
C VAL A 156 0.15 5.54 -14.08
N LEU A 157 0.27 5.57 -12.76
CA LEU A 157 -0.82 5.30 -11.83
C LEU A 157 -1.08 6.52 -10.95
N ASN A 158 -2.34 6.93 -10.86
CA ASN A 158 -2.73 8.06 -10.04
C ASN A 158 -4.02 7.72 -9.29
N GLY A 159 -4.01 7.66 -7.97
CA GLY A 159 -5.23 7.35 -7.18
C GLY A 159 -6.35 8.36 -7.38
N GLY A 160 -6.00 9.63 -7.61
CA GLY A 160 -6.96 10.72 -7.75
C GLY A 160 -7.22 11.39 -6.40
N ALA A 161 -8.50 11.67 -6.11
CA ALA A 161 -8.91 12.17 -4.81
C ALA A 161 -9.75 11.10 -4.14
N GLY A 162 -9.53 10.82 -2.86
CA GLY A 162 -10.26 9.75 -2.21
C GLY A 162 -9.42 9.05 -1.16
N ILE A 163 -9.72 7.77 -0.95
CA ILE A 163 -8.85 6.87 -0.20
C ILE A 163 -8.56 5.71 -1.16
N ASP A 164 -7.42 5.81 -1.82
CA ASP A 164 -7.09 4.98 -2.96
C ASP A 164 -6.07 3.91 -2.58
N THR A 165 -6.28 2.72 -3.11
CA THR A 165 -5.48 1.53 -2.79
C THR A 165 -4.86 0.91 -4.04
N LEU A 166 -3.55 0.70 -4.01
CA LEU A 166 -2.85 -0.18 -4.95
C LEU A 166 -2.56 -1.53 -4.28
N ASN A 167 -3.25 -2.58 -4.70
CA ASN A 167 -3.05 -3.95 -4.27
C ASN A 167 -2.11 -4.68 -5.23
N VAL A 168 -0.91 -5.01 -4.77
CA VAL A 168 0.10 -5.75 -5.52
C VAL A 168 0.14 -7.20 -5.04
N THR A 169 -0.29 -8.14 -5.88
CA THR A 169 -0.11 -9.56 -5.62
C THR A 169 1.29 -9.98 -6.08
N THR A 170 2.15 -10.29 -5.13
CA THR A 170 3.52 -10.70 -5.48
C THR A 170 3.61 -12.20 -5.69
N ALA A 171 4.48 -12.60 -6.61
CA ALA A 171 4.71 -13.99 -6.96
C ALA A 171 5.35 -14.83 -5.83
N GLN A 172 5.66 -16.10 -6.12
CA GLN A 172 6.10 -17.05 -5.09
C GLN A 172 7.57 -16.89 -4.70
N GLU A 173 8.38 -16.35 -5.59
CA GLU A 173 9.77 -15.99 -5.40
C GLU A 173 9.92 -14.77 -4.50
N ALA A 174 11.18 -14.48 -4.12
CA ALA A 174 11.47 -13.24 -3.42
C ALA A 174 11.18 -12.04 -4.34
N SER A 175 10.65 -10.98 -3.76
CA SER A 175 10.40 -9.71 -4.46
C SER A 175 11.24 -8.60 -3.83
N ASN A 176 11.75 -7.71 -4.68
CA ASN A 176 12.48 -6.53 -4.29
C ASN A 176 12.20 -5.38 -5.28
N PRO A 177 10.99 -4.78 -5.24
CA PRO A 177 10.64 -3.61 -6.04
C PRO A 177 11.73 -2.53 -6.01
N SER A 178 12.30 -2.23 -7.16
CA SER A 178 13.22 -1.09 -7.29
C SER A 178 12.48 0.23 -7.13
N ASP A 179 13.16 1.29 -6.68
CA ASP A 179 12.52 2.61 -6.55
C ASP A 179 12.07 3.18 -7.91
N ALA A 180 12.63 2.71 -9.03
CA ALA A 180 12.19 3.12 -10.37
C ALA A 180 10.76 2.69 -10.70
N LEU A 181 10.24 1.65 -10.01
CA LEU A 181 8.86 1.17 -10.21
C LEU A 181 7.81 2.24 -9.89
N TRP A 182 8.15 3.18 -9.01
CA TRP A 182 7.21 4.16 -8.47
C TRP A 182 7.31 5.53 -9.15
N ALA A 183 8.15 5.66 -10.18
CA ALA A 183 8.46 6.96 -10.81
C ALA A 183 7.23 7.71 -11.33
N HIS A 184 6.16 6.97 -11.65
CA HIS A 184 4.91 7.51 -12.19
C HIS A 184 3.68 7.04 -11.39
N THR A 185 3.87 6.64 -10.13
CA THR A 185 2.78 6.35 -9.19
C THR A 185 2.55 7.57 -8.30
N THR A 186 1.30 8.00 -8.11
CA THR A 186 0.94 9.18 -7.30
C THR A 186 -0.43 9.06 -6.64
N ASN A 187 -0.67 9.86 -5.61
CA ASN A 187 -1.97 10.05 -4.94
C ASN A 187 -2.63 8.77 -4.43
N PHE A 188 -1.85 7.80 -3.94
CA PHE A 188 -2.41 6.67 -3.18
C PHE A 188 -2.38 6.97 -1.68
N GLU A 189 -3.37 6.48 -0.94
CA GLU A 189 -3.31 6.44 0.51
C GLU A 189 -2.69 5.12 0.97
N LYS A 190 -2.92 4.05 0.21
CA LYS A 190 -2.53 2.70 0.57
C LYS A 190 -1.83 1.95 -0.57
N ILE A 191 -0.72 1.28 -0.23
CA ILE A 191 -0.10 0.26 -1.10
C ILE A 191 -0.02 -1.03 -0.30
N ALA A 192 -0.50 -2.14 -0.87
CA ALA A 192 -0.55 -3.44 -0.21
C ALA A 192 0.14 -4.52 -1.04
N PHE A 193 1.21 -5.11 -0.52
CA PHE A 193 1.89 -6.27 -1.10
C PHE A 193 1.37 -7.55 -0.46
N ASN A 194 0.79 -8.43 -1.28
CA ASN A 194 0.23 -9.70 -0.85
C ASN A 194 0.95 -10.84 -1.57
N SER A 195 1.86 -11.54 -0.89
CA SER A 195 2.49 -12.72 -1.48
C SER A 195 1.61 -13.96 -1.40
N ILE A 196 1.52 -14.66 -2.53
CA ILE A 196 0.89 -15.98 -2.64
C ILE A 196 1.89 -17.13 -2.43
N GLY A 197 3.15 -16.84 -2.12
CA GLY A 197 4.18 -17.86 -1.90
C GLY A 197 5.13 -17.55 -0.75
N ASN A 198 6.27 -18.24 -0.77
CA ASN A 198 7.20 -18.32 0.35
C ASN A 198 8.40 -17.37 0.21
N GLY A 199 8.50 -16.64 -0.89
CA GLY A 199 9.56 -15.68 -1.13
C GLY A 199 9.56 -14.52 -0.14
N ALA A 200 10.76 -14.03 0.17
CA ALA A 200 10.92 -12.84 0.99
C ALA A 200 10.38 -11.60 0.26
N GLN A 201 9.83 -10.65 1.00
CA GLN A 201 9.37 -9.37 0.46
C GLN A 201 10.28 -8.27 0.99
N THR A 202 10.95 -7.56 0.10
CA THR A 202 11.78 -6.40 0.46
C THR A 202 11.18 -5.16 -0.16
N VAL A 203 10.60 -4.29 0.66
CA VAL A 203 10.09 -2.98 0.24
C VAL A 203 11.06 -1.93 0.75
N THR A 204 11.96 -1.47 -0.10
CA THR A 204 12.86 -0.36 0.21
C THR A 204 12.33 0.89 -0.45
N THR A 205 12.02 1.92 0.32
CA THR A 205 11.53 3.19 -0.22
C THR A 205 12.69 4.06 -0.67
N GLY A 206 12.60 4.60 -1.88
CA GLY A 206 13.38 5.77 -2.27
C GLY A 206 12.47 6.98 -2.50
N ALA A 207 12.99 7.97 -3.24
CA ALA A 207 12.29 9.22 -3.46
C ALA A 207 10.98 9.02 -4.25
N ASN A 208 10.99 8.11 -5.22
CA ASN A 208 9.83 7.84 -6.06
C ASN A 208 8.74 7.08 -5.29
N PHE A 209 9.11 6.10 -4.47
CA PHE A 209 8.15 5.45 -3.56
C PHE A 209 7.50 6.50 -2.64
N GLY A 210 8.29 7.49 -2.21
CA GLY A 210 7.81 8.63 -1.44
C GLY A 210 6.71 9.43 -2.13
N THR A 211 6.80 9.62 -3.46
CA THR A 211 5.83 10.38 -4.26
C THR A 211 4.57 9.60 -4.62
N ALA A 212 4.57 8.27 -4.43
CA ALA A 212 3.40 7.44 -4.66
C ALA A 212 2.21 7.81 -3.76
N PHE A 213 2.47 8.42 -2.60
CA PHE A 213 1.46 8.67 -1.60
C PHE A 213 0.95 10.12 -1.58
N ALA A 214 -0.35 10.32 -1.39
CA ALA A 214 -0.95 11.65 -1.32
C ALA A 214 -0.64 12.36 0.01
N THR A 215 -1.01 11.74 1.14
CA THR A 215 -0.84 12.31 2.48
C THR A 215 -0.41 11.25 3.50
N GLY A 216 0.90 11.04 3.61
CA GLY A 216 1.44 9.93 4.40
C GLY A 216 1.18 8.57 3.75
N ALA A 217 1.81 7.53 4.26
CA ALA A 217 1.76 6.20 3.66
C ALA A 217 1.07 5.18 4.57
N ASP A 218 0.04 4.49 4.09
CA ASP A 218 -0.39 3.19 4.63
C ASP A 218 0.22 2.07 3.76
N LEU A 219 1.28 1.44 4.27
CA LEU A 219 1.94 0.31 3.62
C LEU A 219 1.52 -0.98 4.31
N SER A 220 0.99 -1.93 3.53
CA SER A 220 0.71 -3.29 4.01
C SER A 220 1.59 -4.30 3.29
N VAL A 221 2.24 -5.23 3.99
CA VAL A 221 3.07 -6.29 3.40
C VAL A 221 2.76 -7.63 4.05
N GLN A 222 2.46 -8.64 3.24
CA GLN A 222 2.13 -9.98 3.71
C GLN A 222 2.95 -11.06 2.98
N THR A 223 3.41 -12.06 3.73
CA THR A 223 3.98 -13.30 3.18
C THR A 223 3.40 -14.55 3.83
N LEU A 224 3.54 -15.69 3.13
CA LEU A 224 3.35 -16.99 3.75
C LEU A 224 4.52 -17.30 4.69
N LEU A 225 5.67 -17.71 4.16
CA LEU A 225 6.83 -18.11 4.95
C LEU A 225 8.03 -17.15 4.84
N GLY A 226 8.05 -16.30 3.82
CA GLY A 226 9.19 -15.45 3.52
C GLY A 226 9.39 -14.34 4.55
N ALA A 227 10.63 -13.89 4.71
CA ALA A 227 10.91 -12.72 5.54
C ALA A 227 10.28 -11.46 4.92
N ILE A 228 9.94 -10.48 5.75
CA ILE A 228 9.52 -9.14 5.32
C ILE A 228 10.61 -8.17 5.73
N THR A 229 11.08 -7.35 4.80
CA THR A 229 11.92 -6.18 5.09
C THR A 229 11.21 -4.96 4.54
N VAL A 230 10.94 -3.99 5.41
CA VAL A 230 10.40 -2.68 5.04
C VAL A 230 11.40 -1.63 5.50
N ASP A 231 11.98 -0.90 4.56
CA ASP A 231 12.88 0.21 4.85
C ASP A 231 12.28 1.52 4.31
N MET A 232 11.64 2.26 5.21
CA MET A 232 11.06 3.57 4.98
C MET A 232 11.97 4.70 5.49
N SER A 233 13.27 4.46 5.73
CA SER A 233 14.18 5.42 6.39
C SER A 233 14.28 6.77 5.66
N GLY A 234 14.07 6.78 4.34
CA GLY A 234 14.03 8.00 3.51
C GLY A 234 12.69 8.75 3.55
N TYR A 235 11.65 8.19 4.14
CA TYR A 235 10.29 8.76 4.11
C TYR A 235 10.06 9.75 5.26
N THR A 236 9.52 10.92 4.97
CA THR A 236 9.45 12.04 5.93
C THR A 236 8.03 12.36 6.39
N GLN A 237 7.01 11.88 5.68
CA GLN A 237 5.61 12.08 6.07
C GLN A 237 5.16 11.00 7.06
N THR A 238 3.94 11.13 7.57
CA THR A 238 3.36 10.15 8.49
C THR A 238 3.26 8.77 7.83
N THR A 239 3.54 7.71 8.59
CA THR A 239 3.50 6.33 8.07
C THR A 239 2.68 5.42 8.97
N THR A 240 1.94 4.51 8.36
CA THR A 240 1.40 3.31 8.98
C THR A 240 1.97 2.13 8.21
N VAL A 241 2.64 1.22 8.91
CA VAL A 241 3.21 0.00 8.32
C VAL A 241 2.53 -1.20 8.97
N ASN A 242 1.86 -2.01 8.15
CA ASN A 242 1.18 -3.23 8.55
C ASN A 242 1.91 -4.43 7.94
N THR A 243 2.54 -5.29 8.74
CA THR A 243 3.26 -6.47 8.25
C THR A 243 2.68 -7.76 8.81
N THR A 244 2.55 -8.79 7.98
CA THR A 244 2.03 -10.09 8.40
C THR A 244 2.81 -11.24 7.77
N THR A 245 3.39 -12.11 8.60
CA THR A 245 3.95 -13.39 8.16
C THR A 245 3.11 -14.54 8.73
N ILE A 246 2.58 -15.39 7.85
CA ILE A 246 1.74 -16.54 8.26
C ILE A 246 2.59 -17.68 8.86
N GLY A 247 3.85 -17.79 8.44
CA GLY A 247 4.85 -18.70 8.98
C GLY A 247 6.02 -17.98 9.61
N ALA A 248 7.18 -18.63 9.63
CA ALA A 248 8.32 -18.22 10.45
C ALA A 248 9.16 -17.10 9.82
N GLY A 249 8.62 -16.39 8.82
CA GLY A 249 9.28 -15.27 8.17
C GLY A 249 9.58 -14.17 9.19
N ALA A 250 10.86 -13.84 9.35
CA ALA A 250 11.27 -12.72 10.18
C ALA A 250 10.84 -11.39 9.54
N GLN A 251 10.58 -10.38 10.37
CA GLN A 251 10.16 -9.06 9.93
C GLN A 251 11.19 -8.03 10.38
N THR A 252 11.66 -7.21 9.45
CA THR A 252 12.49 -6.03 9.74
C THR A 252 11.74 -4.81 9.21
N VAL A 253 11.41 -3.86 10.09
CA VAL A 253 10.69 -2.63 9.74
C VAL A 253 11.50 -1.45 10.25
N THR A 254 11.96 -0.60 9.34
CA THR A 254 12.59 0.68 9.65
C THR A 254 11.68 1.79 9.14
N THR A 255 11.26 2.69 10.02
CA THR A 255 10.43 3.85 9.67
C THR A 255 11.30 5.11 9.52
N GLY A 256 10.82 6.06 8.73
CA GLY A 256 11.54 7.31 8.49
C GLY A 256 11.30 8.37 9.55
N THR A 257 11.38 9.64 9.14
CA THR A 257 11.37 10.79 10.07
C THR A 257 9.98 11.36 10.34
N GLY A 258 8.94 10.93 9.62
CA GLY A 258 7.57 11.26 9.98
C GLY A 258 7.04 10.43 11.14
N ALA A 259 5.94 10.88 11.74
CA ALA A 259 5.29 10.12 12.82
C ALA A 259 4.80 8.77 12.30
N ALA A 260 5.16 7.69 12.98
CA ALA A 260 4.99 6.34 12.47
C ALA A 260 4.17 5.42 13.39
N VAL A 261 3.28 4.63 12.80
CA VAL A 261 2.58 3.52 13.44
C VAL A 261 3.03 2.23 12.78
N VAL A 262 3.40 1.22 13.57
CA VAL A 262 3.80 -0.09 13.07
C VAL A 262 2.93 -1.17 13.71
N ASN A 263 2.27 -1.98 12.89
CA ASN A 263 1.54 -3.17 13.30
C ASN A 263 2.20 -4.39 12.64
N ALA A 264 2.95 -5.17 13.42
CA ALA A 264 3.70 -6.33 12.94
C ALA A 264 3.14 -7.61 13.55
N THR A 265 2.72 -8.57 12.72
CA THR A 265 2.15 -9.85 13.18
C THR A 265 2.86 -11.03 12.56
N THR A 266 3.44 -11.90 13.38
CA THR A 266 3.98 -13.19 12.95
C THR A 266 3.14 -14.30 13.58
N LEU A 267 2.55 -15.17 12.77
CA LEU A 267 1.71 -16.26 13.29
C LEU A 267 2.51 -17.46 13.82
N THR A 268 3.83 -17.49 13.64
CA THR A 268 4.72 -18.51 14.22
C THR A 268 6.00 -17.89 14.82
N ASP A 269 7.19 -18.40 14.53
CA ASP A 269 8.45 -18.10 15.22
C ASP A 269 9.26 -16.93 14.61
N GLY A 270 8.77 -16.28 13.56
CA GLY A 270 9.54 -15.24 12.87
C GLY A 270 9.79 -14.02 13.77
N ALA A 271 11.07 -13.76 14.06
CA ALA A 271 11.51 -12.63 14.86
C ALA A 271 11.13 -11.28 14.23
N GLN A 272 10.91 -10.27 15.05
CA GLN A 272 10.56 -8.92 14.61
C GLN A 272 11.63 -7.92 15.06
N THR A 273 12.14 -7.12 14.14
CA THR A 273 13.03 -5.99 14.41
C THR A 273 12.37 -4.73 13.89
N ILE A 274 11.98 -3.82 14.77
CA ILE A 274 11.23 -2.61 14.43
C ILE A 274 12.04 -1.41 14.93
N SER A 275 12.30 -0.44 14.06
CA SER A 275 13.03 0.77 14.42
C SER A 275 12.48 2.02 13.75
N GLY A 276 12.70 3.17 14.39
CA GLY A 276 12.26 4.45 13.84
C GLY A 276 12.63 5.64 14.71
N VAL A 277 12.76 6.80 14.08
CA VAL A 277 13.13 8.02 14.82
C VAL A 277 11.95 8.73 15.45
N ASN A 278 10.72 8.50 14.96
CA ASN A 278 9.49 9.14 15.45
C ASN A 278 8.32 8.14 15.49
N LEU A 279 8.58 6.94 16.04
CA LEU A 279 7.51 5.97 16.30
C LEU A 279 6.51 6.56 17.31
N ASN A 280 5.22 6.56 16.97
CA ASN A 280 4.12 6.92 17.84
C ASN A 280 3.50 5.65 18.49
N THR A 281 3.31 4.60 17.69
CA THR A 281 2.75 3.34 18.17
C THR A 281 3.41 2.14 17.51
N VAL A 282 3.72 1.12 18.30
CA VAL A 282 4.17 -0.19 17.83
C VAL A 282 3.30 -1.27 18.45
N ASN A 283 2.61 -2.03 17.62
CA ASN A 283 1.91 -3.26 18.00
C ASN A 283 2.62 -4.44 17.35
N ALA A 284 3.35 -5.22 18.13
CA ALA A 284 4.22 -6.29 17.67
C ALA A 284 3.79 -7.62 18.29
N VAL A 285 3.33 -8.56 17.46
CA VAL A 285 2.74 -9.83 17.90
C VAL A 285 3.47 -11.00 17.25
N VAL A 286 3.96 -11.94 18.06
CA VAL A 286 4.60 -13.19 17.64
C VAL A 286 4.00 -14.35 18.42
N HIS A 287 3.24 -15.24 17.76
CA HIS A 287 2.62 -16.39 18.44
C HIS A 287 3.61 -17.51 18.78
N GLY A 288 4.81 -17.51 18.18
CA GLY A 288 5.86 -18.49 18.40
C GLY A 288 6.99 -18.01 19.31
N ALA A 289 8.21 -18.49 19.04
CA ALA A 289 9.42 -18.19 19.79
C ALA A 289 10.26 -17.03 19.22
N GLY A 290 9.75 -16.32 18.21
CA GLY A 290 10.46 -15.20 17.59
C GLY A 290 10.67 -14.04 18.56
N ALA A 291 11.92 -13.64 18.75
CA ALA A 291 12.26 -12.49 19.56
C ALA A 291 11.75 -11.19 18.93
N GLN A 292 11.47 -10.19 19.76
CA GLN A 292 11.12 -8.84 19.32
C GLN A 292 12.22 -7.86 19.75
N THR A 293 12.72 -7.07 18.82
CA THR A 293 13.61 -5.93 19.08
C THR A 293 12.92 -4.68 18.57
N ILE A 294 12.62 -3.74 19.47
CA ILE A 294 11.89 -2.51 19.16
C ILE A 294 12.72 -1.33 19.63
N THR A 295 13.10 -0.45 18.71
CA THR A 295 13.94 0.72 19.01
C THR A 295 13.30 2.00 18.47
N SER A 296 12.82 2.85 19.36
CA SER A 296 12.39 4.22 19.04
C SER A 296 13.40 5.22 19.58
N THR A 297 13.75 6.23 18.76
CA THR A 297 14.47 7.43 19.24
C THR A 297 13.57 8.66 19.27
N SER A 298 12.25 8.46 19.35
CA SER A 298 11.26 9.54 19.41
C SER A 298 11.56 10.51 20.55
N THR A 299 11.17 11.77 20.37
CA THR A 299 11.16 12.77 21.44
C THR A 299 9.75 13.06 21.96
N SER A 300 8.76 12.39 21.36
CA SER A 300 7.35 12.41 21.74
C SER A 300 6.95 11.05 22.29
N ASN A 301 5.86 11.02 23.05
CA ASN A 301 5.31 9.80 23.64
C ASN A 301 5.17 8.67 22.62
N VAL A 302 5.64 7.48 23.00
CA VAL A 302 5.57 6.24 22.25
C VAL A 302 4.72 5.23 23.00
N THR A 303 3.78 4.58 22.32
CA THR A 303 3.09 3.40 22.85
C THR A 303 3.65 2.13 22.21
N VAL A 304 4.16 1.20 23.00
CA VAL A 304 4.63 -0.12 22.55
C VAL A 304 3.80 -1.20 23.22
N ILE A 305 3.17 -2.05 22.41
CA ILE A 305 2.56 -3.30 22.82
C ILE A 305 3.32 -4.42 22.13
N ALA A 306 4.12 -5.15 22.90
CA ALA A 306 4.87 -6.31 22.44
C ALA A 306 4.24 -7.57 23.05
N ASP A 307 3.87 -8.54 22.21
CA ASP A 307 3.32 -9.83 22.62
C ASP A 307 4.07 -10.94 21.90
N ALA A 308 4.96 -11.64 22.61
CA ALA A 308 5.72 -12.77 22.09
C ALA A 308 5.57 -13.97 23.02
N PHE A 309 5.05 -15.10 22.52
CA PHE A 309 4.76 -16.23 23.39
C PHE A 309 6.01 -16.75 24.12
N ASN A 310 7.07 -17.12 23.39
CA ASN A 310 8.37 -17.52 23.99
C ASN A 310 9.55 -16.66 23.53
N GLY A 311 9.27 -15.58 22.80
CA GLY A 311 10.30 -14.67 22.29
C GLY A 311 10.72 -13.65 23.33
N ALA A 312 12.03 -13.50 23.55
CA ALA A 312 12.54 -12.40 24.34
C ALA A 312 12.22 -11.06 23.68
N GLN A 313 11.84 -10.06 24.49
CA GLN A 313 11.54 -8.71 24.02
C GLN A 313 12.65 -7.76 24.49
N THR A 314 13.30 -7.09 23.55
CA THR A 314 14.26 -6.01 23.80
C THR A 314 13.66 -4.72 23.29
N ILE A 315 13.29 -3.82 24.20
CA ILE A 315 12.55 -2.60 23.87
C ILE A 315 13.35 -1.41 24.36
N THR A 316 13.58 -0.46 23.46
CA THR A 316 14.14 0.86 23.78
C THR A 316 13.25 1.94 23.20
N THR A 317 12.81 2.88 24.05
CA THR A 317 12.13 4.10 23.61
C THR A 317 12.99 5.34 23.90
N GLY A 318 12.54 6.48 23.40
CA GLY A 318 13.26 7.75 23.47
C GLY A 318 12.73 8.63 24.60
N ALA A 319 12.70 9.94 24.37
CA ALA A 319 12.05 10.86 25.29
C ALA A 319 10.54 10.94 25.00
N GLY A 320 9.79 11.48 25.96
CA GLY A 320 8.33 11.47 25.96
C GLY A 320 7.82 10.67 27.15
N ASN A 321 6.53 10.81 27.46
CA ASN A 321 5.89 9.95 28.44
C ASN A 321 5.43 8.67 27.72
N ASP A 322 6.29 7.68 27.71
CA ASP A 322 6.12 6.45 26.95
C ASP A 322 5.26 5.45 27.72
N THR A 323 4.62 4.54 26.97
CA THR A 323 3.88 3.42 27.53
C THR A 323 4.37 2.15 26.88
N VAL A 324 4.95 1.25 27.66
CA VAL A 324 5.46 -0.05 27.20
C VAL A 324 4.73 -1.16 27.92
N THR A 325 4.08 -2.04 27.17
CA THR A 325 3.48 -3.27 27.70
C THR A 325 4.07 -4.47 26.98
N THR A 326 4.60 -5.43 27.73
CA THR A 326 5.07 -6.71 27.20
C THR A 326 4.22 -7.88 27.68
N THR A 327 4.07 -8.89 26.81
CA THR A 327 3.42 -10.17 27.13
C THR A 327 4.30 -11.30 26.63
N SER A 328 4.61 -12.27 27.50
CA SER A 328 5.33 -13.50 27.16
C SER A 328 5.17 -14.57 28.24
N ALA A 329 5.56 -15.81 27.91
CA ALA A 329 5.50 -16.94 28.81
C ALA A 329 6.51 -16.83 29.95
N ALA A 330 6.17 -17.47 31.08
CA ALA A 330 7.04 -17.55 32.24
C ALA A 330 8.43 -18.10 31.89
N GLY A 331 9.48 -17.45 32.39
CA GLY A 331 10.88 -17.82 32.14
C GLY A 331 11.52 -17.12 30.94
N THR A 332 10.74 -16.40 30.14
CA THR A 332 11.27 -15.44 29.16
C THR A 332 11.93 -14.28 29.90
N ILE A 333 13.02 -13.74 29.36
CA ILE A 333 13.71 -12.57 29.92
C ILE A 333 13.58 -11.44 28.92
N ASN A 334 13.00 -10.33 29.36
CA ASN A 334 12.89 -9.11 28.59
C ASN A 334 13.84 -8.03 29.12
N VAL A 335 14.24 -7.15 28.22
CA VAL A 335 15.02 -5.95 28.52
C VAL A 335 14.25 -4.76 28.03
N ILE A 336 13.80 -3.91 28.96
CA ILE A 336 13.00 -2.72 28.66
C ILE A 336 13.77 -1.51 29.16
N THR A 337 13.97 -0.53 28.29
CA THR A 337 14.61 0.74 28.61
C THR A 337 13.80 1.86 27.97
N THR A 338 13.20 2.72 28.78
CA THR A 338 12.60 3.96 28.31
C THR A 338 13.57 5.12 28.55
N GLY A 339 13.31 6.27 27.94
CA GLY A 339 14.24 7.40 27.94
C GLY A 339 13.89 8.45 28.99
N ALA A 340 13.47 9.64 28.58
CA ALA A 340 13.19 10.73 29.50
C ALA A 340 11.72 11.12 29.43
N GLY A 341 11.06 11.26 30.57
CA GLY A 341 9.62 11.50 30.67
C GLY A 341 9.06 10.72 31.84
N ASN A 342 7.75 10.81 32.04
CA ASN A 342 7.07 10.00 33.06
C ASN A 342 6.50 8.76 32.37
N ASP A 343 7.24 7.67 32.41
CA ASP A 343 6.95 6.47 31.63
C ASP A 343 6.07 5.48 32.40
N VAL A 344 5.32 4.66 31.66
CA VAL A 344 4.53 3.55 32.20
C VAL A 344 5.03 2.26 31.58
N ILE A 345 5.61 1.40 32.39
CA ILE A 345 6.15 0.10 31.98
C ILE A 345 5.39 -1.01 32.69
N VAL A 346 4.83 -1.93 31.90
CA VAL A 346 4.24 -3.18 32.36
C VAL A 346 4.97 -4.32 31.65
N ALA A 347 5.92 -4.93 32.35
CA ALA A 347 6.59 -6.13 31.87
C ALA A 347 5.74 -7.39 32.12
N SER A 348 6.03 -8.42 31.34
CA SER A 348 5.36 -9.71 31.37
C SER A 348 5.81 -10.59 32.55
N LEU A 349 5.53 -11.89 32.47
CA LEU A 349 6.20 -12.87 33.32
C LEU A 349 7.66 -13.01 32.88
N GLY A 350 8.55 -13.31 33.82
CA GLY A 350 9.97 -13.41 33.50
C GLY A 350 10.89 -12.95 34.62
N SER A 351 12.20 -13.04 34.38
CA SER A 351 13.18 -12.31 35.20
C SER A 351 13.66 -11.13 34.38
N ASP A 352 12.86 -10.07 34.36
CA ASP A 352 13.04 -8.94 33.45
C ASP A 352 14.03 -7.91 33.99
N THR A 353 14.66 -7.17 33.08
CA THR A 353 15.45 -5.98 33.39
C THR A 353 14.74 -4.75 32.88
N ILE A 354 14.38 -3.84 33.79
CA ILE A 354 13.55 -2.66 33.49
C ILE A 354 14.31 -1.41 33.91
N THR A 355 14.41 -0.45 33.01
CA THR A 355 14.99 0.87 33.24
C THR A 355 13.99 1.92 32.78
N GLY A 356 13.44 2.71 33.71
CA GLY A 356 12.50 3.80 33.41
C GLY A 356 13.16 5.05 32.82
N GLY A 357 14.46 5.21 33.06
CA GLY A 357 15.20 6.37 32.57
C GLY A 357 14.98 7.58 33.49
N PHE A 358 14.83 8.79 32.93
CA PHE A 358 14.69 10.01 33.72
C PHE A 358 13.24 10.42 33.85
N GLY A 359 12.75 10.62 35.07
CA GLY A 359 11.43 11.20 35.32
C GLY A 359 10.76 10.57 36.52
N VAL A 360 9.43 10.51 36.48
CA VAL A 360 8.63 9.81 37.50
C VAL A 360 7.91 8.65 36.82
N ASP A 361 8.50 7.47 36.94
CA ASP A 361 8.06 6.30 36.19
C ASP A 361 7.16 5.38 37.01
N ILE A 362 6.29 4.64 36.34
CA ILE A 362 5.51 3.57 36.92
C ILE A 362 5.96 2.26 36.29
N MET A 363 6.62 1.40 37.07
CA MET A 363 7.21 0.17 36.58
C MET A 363 6.62 -1.06 37.28
N THR A 364 5.99 -1.94 36.52
CA THR A 364 5.51 -3.25 37.00
C THR A 364 6.30 -4.35 36.31
N GLY A 365 6.97 -5.21 37.08
CA GLY A 365 7.80 -6.29 36.53
C GLY A 365 7.06 -7.60 36.24
N GLY A 366 5.75 -7.65 36.45
CA GLY A 366 4.99 -8.90 36.39
C GLY A 366 5.48 -9.93 37.40
N GLY A 367 5.50 -11.21 37.01
CA GLY A 367 5.90 -12.33 37.88
C GLY A 367 7.32 -12.79 37.63
N GLY A 368 8.03 -13.23 38.67
CA GLY A 368 9.43 -13.67 38.60
C GLY A 368 10.39 -12.70 39.31
N THR A 369 11.71 -12.90 39.16
CA THR A 369 12.73 -12.08 39.83
C THR A 369 13.19 -10.96 38.92
N ASN A 370 12.64 -9.77 39.11
CA ASN A 370 12.90 -8.63 38.25
C ASN A 370 14.00 -7.72 38.79
N THR A 371 14.75 -7.11 37.88
CA THR A 371 15.75 -6.08 38.18
C THR A 371 15.22 -4.73 37.69
N PHE A 372 15.04 -3.79 38.60
CA PHE A 372 14.68 -2.41 38.29
C PHE A 372 15.93 -1.54 38.45
N ASN A 373 16.38 -0.93 37.35
CA ASN A 373 17.50 -0.01 37.34
C ASN A 373 16.97 1.41 37.52
N ILE A 374 17.20 1.97 38.69
CA ILE A 374 16.80 3.35 39.03
C ILE A 374 18.01 4.26 38.78
N GLY A 375 17.83 5.28 37.95
CA GLY A 375 18.87 6.20 37.54
C GLY A 375 19.26 7.21 38.63
N ALA A 376 20.34 7.94 38.36
CA ALA A 376 20.76 9.06 39.21
C ALA A 376 19.88 10.29 38.91
N GLY A 377 18.82 10.48 39.70
CA GLY A 377 17.83 11.55 39.48
C GLY A 377 16.45 11.19 40.01
N ASP A 378 16.16 9.88 40.00
CA ASP A 378 14.81 9.32 40.21
C ASP A 378 14.56 8.94 41.69
N THR A 379 15.47 9.36 42.57
CA THR A 379 15.46 9.11 44.02
C THR A 379 14.55 10.05 44.81
N GLY A 380 13.56 10.68 44.17
CA GLY A 380 12.76 11.76 44.74
C GLY A 380 12.35 11.50 46.20
N LEU A 381 12.56 12.48 47.08
CA LEU A 381 12.20 12.36 48.50
C LEU A 381 10.68 12.35 48.74
N THR A 382 9.88 12.52 47.68
CA THR A 382 8.42 12.54 47.70
C THR A 382 7.82 11.67 46.60
N LEU A 383 6.60 11.17 46.82
CA LEU A 383 5.85 10.35 45.86
C LEU A 383 5.58 11.06 44.52
N ALA A 384 5.66 12.39 44.47
CA ALA A 384 5.47 13.18 43.24
C ALA A 384 6.73 13.27 42.37
N THR A 385 7.84 12.72 42.84
CA THR A 385 9.19 12.90 42.25
C THR A 385 9.98 11.59 42.20
N ALA A 386 9.37 10.48 42.63
CA ALA A 386 10.03 9.20 42.78
C ALA A 386 9.29 8.17 41.95
N ASP A 387 10.06 7.25 41.37
CA ASP A 387 9.50 6.12 40.66
C ASP A 387 8.61 5.27 41.56
N ILE A 388 7.56 4.73 40.96
CA ILE A 388 6.59 3.87 41.60
C ILE A 388 6.77 2.47 41.05
N ILE A 389 7.15 1.54 41.93
CA ILE A 389 7.16 0.11 41.65
C ILE A 389 6.04 -0.52 42.49
N PRO A 390 4.82 -0.68 41.93
CA PRO A 390 3.72 -1.27 42.67
C PRO A 390 4.06 -2.71 43.05
N SER A 391 3.78 -3.10 44.29
CA SER A 391 3.83 -4.51 44.65
C SER A 391 2.72 -5.24 43.89
N THR A 392 3.10 -6.21 43.05
CA THR A 392 2.17 -7.24 42.59
C THR A 392 1.86 -8.11 43.80
N ASN A 393 0.70 -7.89 44.44
CA ASN A 393 0.36 -8.59 45.69
C ASN A 393 0.33 -10.12 45.48
N ASN A 394 1.39 -10.75 45.98
CA ASN A 394 1.57 -12.11 46.51
C ASN A 394 1.37 -13.31 45.56
#